data_AF-A0A6A6SQD5-F1
#
_entry.id   AF-A0A6A6SQD5-F1
#
_cell.length_a   1.000
_cell.length_b   1.000
_cell.length_c   1.000
_cell.angle_alpha   90.00
_cell.angle_beta   90.00
_cell.angle_gamma   90.00
#
_symmetry.space_group_name_H-M   'P 1'
#
loop_
_entity.id
_entity.type
_entity.pdbx_description
1 polymer ?
#
loop_
_entity_poly.entity_id
_entity_poly.type
_entity_poly.pdbx_seq_one_letter_code
_entity_poly.pdbx_strand_id
1 'polypeptide(L)'
;MLTSVQCNANSLALIFKDDATFAYAQAVWEWVNGADNHSFLMVAGVGDCGNNTQRIPFVVNTIAYDEAANLATLSATQSNWTAVAHTYDLTVGQITQPPSQSTTLQTRDIDKTSSIDFTHRFPFSFAISANGLEAKLACTNCSSTGSFDMQLYISTKLFVPTDAKLKLAPRGVSAIGQVKLSGSGSITDALTKEFDILSIPLDGIKIPEILELGPFLTVSVGAEISAISLSASVQAGATARLDDAAILEVDLLNPEANTFSGWEPTIDAVDVRVDASISGGVAVFLKTSVELKAEALGEPLFPTLICGMRTAKLTFL
;
A
#
# COMPACT_ATOMS: atom_id res chain seq x y z
N MET A 1 -12.44 4.28 -35.64
CA MET A 1 -11.74 3.29 -34.76
C MET A 1 -10.57 2.66 -35.51
N LEU A 2 -9.62 1.97 -34.85
CA LEU A 2 -8.50 1.27 -35.51
C LEU A 2 -8.85 -0.19 -35.83
N THR A 3 -8.34 -0.70 -36.95
CA THR A 3 -8.45 -2.10 -37.40
C THR A 3 -7.21 -2.90 -37.05
N SER A 4 -6.04 -2.26 -37.11
CA SER A 4 -4.76 -2.89 -36.80
C SER A 4 -3.79 -1.83 -36.29
N VAL A 5 -2.93 -2.25 -35.36
CA VAL A 5 -1.79 -1.50 -34.86
C VAL A 5 -0.57 -2.39 -35.02
N GLN A 6 0.47 -1.88 -35.67
CA GLN A 6 1.76 -2.56 -35.76
C GLN A 6 2.82 -1.67 -35.16
N CYS A 7 3.57 -2.22 -34.21
CA CYS A 7 4.59 -1.46 -33.49
C CYS A 7 5.96 -2.07 -33.75
N ASN A 8 6.89 -1.21 -34.11
CA ASN A 8 8.32 -1.48 -34.14
C ASN A 8 9.01 -0.47 -33.22
N ALA A 9 10.29 -0.72 -32.88
CA ALA A 9 11.04 0.17 -31.99
C ALA A 9 11.10 1.64 -32.47
N ASN A 10 11.05 1.86 -33.78
CA ASN A 10 11.19 3.19 -34.41
C ASN A 10 9.97 3.61 -35.26
N SER A 11 8.89 2.82 -35.27
CA SER A 11 7.70 3.15 -36.05
C SER A 11 6.42 2.53 -35.53
N LEU A 12 5.31 3.25 -35.71
CA LEU A 12 3.95 2.74 -35.49
C LEU A 12 3.17 2.83 -36.80
N ALA A 13 2.47 1.77 -37.18
CA ALA A 13 1.53 1.78 -38.30
C ALA A 13 0.11 1.57 -37.77
N LEU A 14 -0.74 2.56 -37.99
CA LEU A 14 -2.13 2.59 -37.54
C LEU A 14 -3.06 2.51 -38.75
N ILE A 15 -3.82 1.42 -38.85
CA ILE A 15 -4.83 1.26 -39.90
C ILE A 15 -6.18 1.60 -39.32
N PHE A 16 -6.86 2.57 -39.93
CA PHE A 16 -8.16 3.04 -39.49
C PHE A 16 -9.27 2.26 -40.19
N LYS A 17 -10.40 2.09 -39.48
CA LYS A 17 -11.57 1.37 -39.97
C LYS A 17 -12.38 2.17 -41.00
N ASP A 18 -12.33 3.50 -40.88
CA ASP A 18 -13.21 4.42 -41.61
C ASP A 18 -12.51 5.75 -41.87
N ASP A 19 -12.80 6.32 -43.05
CA ASP A 19 -12.19 7.56 -43.55
C ASP A 19 -12.45 8.75 -42.62
N ALA A 20 -13.61 8.77 -41.94
CA ALA A 20 -13.97 9.87 -41.04
C ALA A 20 -13.04 9.91 -39.80
N THR A 21 -12.77 8.76 -39.18
CA THR A 21 -11.81 8.69 -38.07
C THR A 21 -10.40 9.00 -38.55
N PHE A 22 -10.01 8.49 -39.72
CA PHE A 22 -8.70 8.75 -40.31
C PHE A 22 -8.49 10.25 -40.55
N ALA A 23 -9.42 10.92 -41.22
CA ALA A 23 -9.37 12.35 -41.51
C ALA A 23 -9.35 13.20 -40.23
N TYR A 24 -10.10 12.79 -39.19
CA TYR A 24 -10.04 13.46 -37.89
C TYR A 24 -8.66 13.32 -37.24
N ALA A 25 -8.09 12.10 -37.22
CA ALA A 25 -6.78 11.86 -36.65
C ALA A 25 -5.69 12.66 -37.39
N GLN A 26 -5.74 12.66 -38.73
CA GLN A 26 -4.84 13.47 -39.56
C GLN A 26 -4.96 14.95 -39.21
N ALA A 27 -6.17 15.52 -39.18
CA ALA A 27 -6.38 16.93 -38.85
C ALA A 27 -5.85 17.32 -37.45
N VAL A 28 -5.95 16.42 -36.47
CA VAL A 28 -5.50 16.67 -35.09
C VAL A 28 -3.99 16.45 -34.92
N TRP A 29 -3.37 15.59 -35.71
CA TRP A 29 -1.95 15.23 -35.54
C TRP A 29 -1.02 15.87 -36.57
N GLU A 30 -1.53 16.45 -37.66
CA GLU A 30 -0.73 17.06 -38.74
C GLU A 30 0.27 18.10 -38.23
N TRP A 31 -0.03 18.80 -37.14
CA TRP A 31 0.86 19.81 -36.56
C TRP A 31 2.26 19.27 -36.25
N VAL A 32 2.39 17.96 -35.98
CA VAL A 32 3.69 17.33 -35.68
C VAL A 32 4.65 17.40 -36.88
N ASN A 33 4.12 17.43 -38.11
CA ASN A 33 4.91 17.55 -39.33
C ASN A 33 5.34 19.00 -39.61
N GLY A 34 4.86 19.98 -38.82
CA GLY A 34 5.07 21.41 -39.07
C GLY A 34 6.45 21.95 -38.67
N ALA A 35 7.21 21.25 -37.83
CA ALA A 35 8.56 21.63 -37.42
C ALA A 35 9.34 20.44 -36.82
N ASP A 36 10.67 20.44 -36.96
CA ASP A 36 11.54 19.34 -36.50
C ASP A 36 11.51 19.10 -34.98
N ASN A 37 11.10 20.11 -34.19
CA ASN A 37 11.00 20.02 -32.74
C ASN A 37 9.59 19.67 -32.24
N HIS A 38 8.61 19.50 -33.14
CA HIS A 38 7.28 19.08 -32.75
C HIS A 38 7.28 17.57 -32.48
N SER A 39 6.79 17.19 -31.31
CA SER A 39 6.61 15.80 -30.95
C SER A 39 5.47 15.63 -29.98
N PHE A 40 4.89 14.44 -29.95
CA PHE A 40 3.91 14.09 -28.93
C PHE A 40 4.10 12.64 -28.47
N LEU A 41 3.56 12.34 -27.30
CA LEU A 41 3.61 11.01 -26.73
C LEU A 41 2.39 10.20 -27.18
N MET A 42 2.64 9.04 -27.80
CA MET A 42 1.63 8.02 -28.06
C MET A 42 1.87 6.84 -27.13
N VAL A 43 0.83 6.40 -26.41
CA VAL A 43 0.94 5.27 -25.48
C VAL A 43 0.16 4.10 -26.05
N ALA A 44 0.88 3.01 -26.36
CA ALA A 44 0.24 1.75 -26.73
C ALA A 44 -0.30 1.05 -25.49
N GLY A 45 -1.57 0.65 -25.52
CA GLY A 45 -2.22 -0.13 -24.47
C GLY A 45 -1.75 -1.58 -24.43
N VAL A 46 -2.18 -2.32 -23.41
CA VAL A 46 -1.89 -3.76 -23.28
C VAL A 46 -2.49 -4.50 -24.47
N GLY A 47 -1.67 -5.25 -25.21
CA GLY A 47 -2.09 -5.99 -26.40
C GLY A 47 -2.13 -5.18 -27.71
N ASP A 48 -1.97 -3.85 -27.66
CA ASP A 48 -2.01 -3.02 -28.88
C ASP A 48 -0.76 -3.21 -29.76
N CYS A 49 0.36 -3.62 -29.16
CA CYS A 49 1.62 -3.89 -29.84
C CYS A 49 1.98 -5.38 -29.79
N GLY A 50 1.02 -6.24 -30.14
CA GLY A 50 1.17 -7.70 -30.10
C GLY A 50 0.86 -8.26 -28.70
N ASN A 51 1.84 -8.88 -28.05
CA ASN A 51 1.66 -9.53 -26.74
C ASN A 51 2.23 -8.71 -25.58
N ASN A 52 2.30 -7.38 -25.72
CA ASN A 52 2.80 -6.53 -24.65
C ASN A 52 1.87 -6.57 -23.44
N THR A 53 2.45 -6.80 -22.26
CA THR A 53 1.73 -6.90 -20.97
C THR A 53 1.63 -5.56 -20.24
N GLN A 54 2.30 -4.53 -20.75
CA GLN A 54 2.40 -3.20 -20.15
C GLN A 54 2.16 -2.11 -21.20
N ARG A 55 1.84 -0.90 -20.74
CA ARG A 55 1.70 0.27 -21.60
C ARG A 55 3.07 0.77 -22.06
N ILE A 56 3.24 0.96 -23.37
CA ILE A 56 4.52 1.34 -23.96
C ILE A 56 4.42 2.77 -24.51
N PRO A 57 5.24 3.71 -24.01
CA PRO A 57 5.32 5.04 -24.57
C PRO A 57 6.18 5.10 -25.84
N PHE A 58 5.69 5.86 -26.82
CA PHE A 58 6.40 6.19 -28.06
C PHE A 58 6.42 7.71 -28.24
N VAL A 59 7.59 8.27 -28.49
CA VAL A 59 7.74 9.69 -28.84
C VAL A 59 7.64 9.80 -30.36
N VAL A 60 6.56 10.41 -30.84
CA VAL A 60 6.27 10.57 -32.26
C VAL A 60 6.80 11.92 -32.73
N ASN A 61 7.56 11.93 -33.82
CA ASN A 61 8.16 13.14 -34.37
C ASN A 61 7.65 13.47 -35.77
N THR A 62 7.05 12.50 -36.47
CA THR A 62 6.59 12.69 -37.84
C THR A 62 5.54 11.64 -38.18
N ILE A 63 4.62 11.99 -39.07
CA ILE A 63 3.57 11.07 -39.53
C ILE A 63 3.43 11.17 -41.04
N ALA A 64 3.51 10.02 -41.70
CA ALA A 64 3.16 9.85 -43.10
C ALA A 64 1.74 9.27 -43.21
N TYR A 65 0.93 9.84 -44.09
CA TYR A 65 -0.45 9.44 -44.32
C TYR A 65 -0.62 8.80 -45.70
N ASP A 66 -1.30 7.66 -45.73
CA ASP A 66 -1.80 7.02 -46.95
C ASP A 66 -3.33 6.98 -46.88
N GLU A 67 -3.95 7.93 -47.55
CA GLU A 67 -5.41 8.11 -47.58
C GLU A 67 -6.12 6.96 -48.29
N ALA A 68 -5.47 6.32 -49.27
CA ALA A 68 -6.08 5.21 -50.02
C ALA A 68 -6.16 3.94 -49.16
N ALA A 69 -5.17 3.75 -48.28
CA ALA A 69 -5.13 2.61 -47.36
C ALA A 69 -5.69 2.91 -45.96
N ASN A 70 -6.11 4.16 -45.68
CA ASN A 70 -6.45 4.63 -44.33
C ASN A 70 -5.34 4.30 -43.32
N LEU A 71 -4.09 4.49 -43.72
CA LEU A 71 -2.90 4.12 -42.96
C LEU A 71 -2.13 5.36 -42.54
N ALA A 72 -1.91 5.52 -41.23
CA ALA A 72 -0.95 6.48 -40.70
C ALA A 72 0.31 5.73 -40.26
N THR A 73 1.46 6.12 -40.79
CA THR A 73 2.78 5.62 -40.38
C THR A 73 3.51 6.69 -39.58
N LEU A 74 3.66 6.45 -38.29
CA LEU A 74 4.29 7.37 -37.35
C LEU A 74 5.75 6.98 -37.19
N SER A 75 6.64 7.91 -37.48
CA SER A 75 8.06 7.82 -37.10
C SER A 75 8.15 8.12 -35.61
N ALA A 76 8.41 7.09 -34.81
CA ALA A 76 8.30 7.19 -33.36
C ALA A 76 9.35 6.35 -32.65
N THR A 77 10.05 6.93 -31.67
CA THR A 77 11.03 6.19 -30.87
C THR A 77 10.35 5.59 -29.65
N GLN A 78 10.44 4.27 -29.47
CA GLN A 78 10.02 3.62 -28.23
C GLN A 78 10.83 4.18 -27.07
N SER A 79 10.14 4.55 -25.99
CA SER A 79 10.76 5.11 -24.80
C SER A 79 10.31 4.36 -23.56
N ASN A 80 10.86 4.75 -22.41
CA ASN A 80 10.46 4.26 -21.10
C ASN A 80 9.81 5.40 -20.33
N TRP A 81 8.94 5.08 -19.37
CA TRP A 81 8.25 6.07 -18.56
C TRP A 81 9.21 7.01 -17.82
N THR A 82 10.36 6.52 -17.38
CA THR A 82 11.44 7.30 -16.75
C THR A 82 12.00 8.41 -17.66
N ALA A 83 11.93 8.25 -18.97
CA ALA A 83 12.44 9.23 -19.93
C ALA A 83 11.38 10.26 -20.35
N VAL A 84 10.10 9.85 -20.42
CA VAL A 84 9.01 10.70 -20.95
C VAL A 84 8.15 11.37 -19.88
N ALA A 85 8.04 10.79 -18.69
CA ALA A 85 7.24 11.31 -17.59
C ALA A 85 8.00 12.37 -16.78
N HIS A 86 8.45 13.45 -17.44
CA HIS A 86 9.16 14.54 -16.76
C HIS A 86 8.23 15.39 -15.89
N THR A 87 6.94 15.44 -16.20
CA THR A 87 5.93 16.22 -15.47
C THR A 87 4.62 15.47 -15.50
N TYR A 88 4.13 15.11 -14.32
CA TYR A 88 2.94 14.30 -14.18
C TYR A 88 2.30 14.51 -12.81
N ASP A 89 0.99 14.33 -12.79
CA ASP A 89 0.23 14.12 -11.57
C ASP A 89 -0.25 12.66 -11.60
N LEU A 90 0.09 11.91 -10.55
CA LEU A 90 -0.26 10.51 -10.37
C LEU A 90 -1.12 10.38 -9.13
N THR A 91 -2.39 10.03 -9.35
CA THR A 91 -3.30 9.64 -8.27
C THR A 91 -3.51 8.13 -8.34
N VAL A 92 -3.28 7.43 -7.24
CA VAL A 92 -3.62 6.01 -7.12
C VAL A 92 -4.58 5.79 -5.96
N GLY A 93 -5.66 5.07 -6.22
CA GLY A 93 -6.71 4.83 -5.25
C GLY A 93 -7.55 6.08 -4.96
N GLN A 94 -8.61 5.87 -4.17
CA GLN A 94 -9.52 6.93 -3.75
C GLN A 94 -10.08 6.59 -2.38
N ILE A 95 -10.10 7.59 -1.50
CA ILE A 95 -10.86 7.54 -0.25
C ILE A 95 -12.04 8.47 -0.47
N THR A 96 -13.24 7.91 -0.63
CA THR A 96 -14.48 8.68 -0.76
C THR A 96 -14.75 9.45 0.54
N GLN A 97 -14.37 10.72 0.58
CA GLN A 97 -14.89 11.71 1.53
C GLN A 97 -16.02 12.53 0.88
N PRO A 98 -16.91 13.18 1.67
CA PRO A 98 -18.03 13.95 1.12
C PRO A 98 -17.55 14.98 0.08
N PRO A 99 -18.34 15.23 -0.96
CA PRO A 99 -17.83 15.70 -2.24
C PRO A 99 -17.29 17.12 -2.17
N SER A 100 -15.96 17.28 -2.27
CA SER A 100 -15.36 18.51 -2.75
C SER A 100 -15.21 18.41 -4.27
N GLN A 101 -16.20 18.97 -4.97
CA GLN A 101 -16.20 19.38 -6.38
C GLN A 101 -15.16 18.68 -7.28
N SER A 102 -15.49 17.46 -7.72
CA SER A 102 -14.76 16.78 -8.78
C SER A 102 -15.11 17.42 -10.13
N THR A 103 -14.11 18.01 -10.79
CA THR A 103 -14.18 18.36 -12.20
C THR A 103 -14.22 17.07 -13.02
N THR A 104 -15.27 16.91 -13.80
CA THR A 104 -15.53 15.75 -14.66
C THR A 104 -14.55 15.71 -15.84
N LEU A 105 -13.31 15.28 -15.59
CA LEU A 105 -12.49 14.67 -16.62
C LEU A 105 -12.75 13.17 -16.53
N GLN A 106 -13.31 12.59 -17.61
CA GLN A 106 -13.52 11.15 -17.72
C GLN A 106 -12.17 10.44 -17.61
N THR A 107 -11.90 9.86 -16.43
CA THR A 107 -10.71 9.05 -16.17
C THR A 107 -10.81 7.78 -17.02
N ARG A 108 -9.87 7.59 -17.94
CA ARG A 108 -9.88 6.45 -18.88
C ARG A 108 -9.35 5.15 -18.28
N ASP A 109 -8.84 5.15 -17.06
CA ASP A 109 -8.43 3.89 -16.45
C ASP A 109 -8.28 3.97 -14.92
N ILE A 110 -8.69 2.86 -14.28
CA ILE A 110 -8.50 2.48 -12.88
C ILE A 110 -9.34 3.28 -11.85
N ASP A 111 -10.65 3.02 -11.87
CA ASP A 111 -11.57 3.33 -10.77
C ASP A 111 -11.53 2.26 -9.66
N LYS A 112 -10.36 1.64 -9.43
CA LYS A 112 -10.19 0.68 -8.33
C LYS A 112 -9.84 1.46 -7.07
N THR A 113 -10.73 1.43 -6.09
CA THR A 113 -10.36 1.70 -4.69
C THR A 113 -9.19 0.78 -4.35
N SER A 114 -8.01 1.35 -4.08
CA SER A 114 -6.85 0.60 -3.60
C SER A 114 -7.11 0.22 -2.14
N SER A 115 -7.88 -0.85 -1.96
CA SER A 115 -8.16 -1.45 -0.67
C SER A 115 -7.07 -2.47 -0.37
N ILE A 116 -6.41 -2.28 0.75
CA ILE A 116 -5.38 -3.15 1.29
C ILE A 116 -6.06 -4.14 2.23
N ASP A 117 -5.99 -5.44 1.93
CA ASP A 117 -6.51 -6.46 2.83
C ASP A 117 -5.66 -6.53 4.10
N PHE A 118 -6.32 -6.51 5.26
CA PHE A 118 -5.70 -6.69 6.56
C PHE A 118 -6.09 -8.02 7.21
N THR A 119 -6.78 -8.90 6.49
CA THR A 119 -7.33 -10.15 7.02
C THR A 119 -6.28 -11.26 7.03
N HIS A 120 -5.71 -11.52 8.21
CA HIS A 120 -4.69 -12.55 8.37
C HIS A 120 -4.90 -13.38 9.65
N ARG A 121 -4.44 -14.63 9.62
CA ARG A 121 -4.27 -15.45 10.83
C ARG A 121 -2.79 -15.57 11.13
N PHE A 122 -2.43 -15.39 12.39
CA PHE A 122 -1.03 -15.39 12.82
C PHE A 122 -0.87 -16.28 14.06
N PRO A 123 -1.00 -17.61 13.90
CA PRO A 123 -0.73 -18.54 14.98
C PRO A 123 0.76 -18.54 15.30
N PHE A 124 1.10 -18.33 16.58
CA PHE A 124 2.46 -18.48 17.08
C PHE A 124 2.48 -19.41 18.31
N SER A 125 3.63 -20.02 18.56
CA SER A 125 3.88 -20.83 19.74
C SER A 125 5.37 -20.86 20.03
N PHE A 126 5.78 -20.39 21.20
CA PHE A 126 7.18 -20.40 21.61
C PHE A 126 7.36 -20.94 23.03
N ALA A 127 8.49 -21.60 23.25
CA ALA A 127 8.93 -22.04 24.57
C ALA A 127 9.70 -20.91 25.25
N ILE A 128 9.41 -20.71 26.54
CA ILE A 128 10.07 -19.76 27.42
C ILE A 128 10.81 -20.59 28.47
N SER A 129 12.14 -20.48 28.49
CA SER A 129 13.00 -21.10 29.49
C SER A 129 13.89 -20.03 30.12
N ALA A 130 13.60 -19.64 31.36
CA ALA A 130 14.40 -18.64 32.10
C ALA A 130 14.28 -18.86 33.61
N ASN A 131 15.40 -18.82 34.34
CA ASN A 131 15.48 -18.79 35.80
C ASN A 131 14.55 -19.79 36.54
N GLY A 132 14.45 -21.03 36.06
CA GLY A 132 13.61 -22.07 36.68
C GLY A 132 12.14 -22.09 36.24
N LEU A 133 11.74 -21.21 35.30
CA LEU A 133 10.45 -21.29 34.60
C LEU A 133 10.62 -22.04 33.28
N GLU A 134 9.84 -23.11 33.12
CA GLU A 134 9.58 -23.75 31.83
C GLU A 134 8.12 -23.50 31.47
N ALA A 135 7.90 -22.66 30.47
CA ALA A 135 6.57 -22.31 30.01
C ALA A 135 6.47 -22.31 28.49
N LYS A 136 5.24 -22.39 28.00
CA LYS A 136 4.88 -22.26 26.59
C LYS A 136 3.87 -21.15 26.47
N LEU A 137 4.16 -20.17 25.63
CA LEU A 137 3.18 -19.17 25.20
C LEU A 137 2.68 -19.55 23.81
N ALA A 138 1.39 -19.78 23.69
CA ALA A 138 0.76 -20.12 22.43
C ALA A 138 -0.39 -19.16 22.13
N CYS A 139 -0.44 -18.66 20.91
CA CYS A 139 -1.65 -18.06 20.37
C CYS A 139 -2.74 -19.13 20.22
N THR A 140 -3.89 -18.91 20.84
CA THR A 140 -5.08 -19.76 20.73
C THR A 140 -6.11 -19.23 19.75
N ASN A 141 -6.19 -17.91 19.62
CA ASN A 141 -7.03 -17.23 18.63
C ASN A 141 -6.42 -15.86 18.33
N CYS A 142 -5.56 -15.79 17.32
CA CYS A 142 -4.97 -14.54 16.87
C CYS A 142 -5.17 -14.37 15.38
N SER A 143 -5.86 -13.30 15.05
CA SER A 143 -6.22 -12.95 13.69
C SER A 143 -6.50 -11.47 13.59
N SER A 144 -6.44 -10.96 12.37
CA SER A 144 -6.86 -9.63 11.99
C SER A 144 -7.94 -9.74 10.93
N THR A 145 -8.75 -8.69 10.83
CA THR A 145 -9.83 -8.55 9.84
C THR A 145 -9.93 -7.10 9.42
N GLY A 146 -10.53 -6.89 8.24
CA GLY A 146 -10.79 -5.57 7.70
C GLY A 146 -9.82 -5.22 6.59
N SER A 147 -9.84 -3.96 6.20
CA SER A 147 -9.01 -3.44 5.11
C SER A 147 -8.67 -1.98 5.34
N PHE A 148 -7.65 -1.46 4.67
CA PHE A 148 -7.38 -0.03 4.62
C PHE A 148 -7.62 0.49 3.21
N ASP A 149 -8.39 1.56 3.08
CA ASP A 149 -8.39 2.33 1.84
C ASP A 149 -7.17 3.23 1.81
N MET A 150 -6.53 3.26 0.65
CA MET A 150 -5.38 4.10 0.41
C MET A 150 -5.64 5.05 -0.76
N GLN A 151 -5.16 6.28 -0.62
CA GLN A 151 -5.00 7.21 -1.72
C GLN A 151 -3.59 7.77 -1.70
N LEU A 152 -2.91 7.69 -2.83
CA LEU A 152 -1.64 8.36 -3.08
C LEU A 152 -1.86 9.46 -4.12
N TYR A 153 -1.25 10.61 -3.88
CA TYR A 153 -1.09 11.67 -4.85
C TYR A 153 0.38 12.04 -4.96
N ILE A 154 0.94 12.05 -6.17
CA ILE A 154 2.29 12.54 -6.47
C ILE A 154 2.19 13.55 -7.60
N SER A 155 2.77 14.72 -7.42
CA SER A 155 2.95 15.72 -8.46
C SER A 155 4.43 15.95 -8.69
N THR A 156 4.89 15.75 -9.92
CA THR A 156 6.28 15.94 -10.33
C THR A 156 6.36 17.02 -11.40
N LYS A 157 7.30 17.95 -11.27
CA LYS A 157 7.63 18.96 -12.28
C LYS A 157 9.10 18.90 -12.61
N LEU A 158 9.43 18.75 -13.89
CA LEU A 158 10.81 18.62 -14.38
C LEU A 158 11.63 17.60 -13.57
N PHE A 159 11.08 16.39 -13.35
CA PHE A 159 11.66 15.31 -12.55
C PHE A 159 11.82 15.59 -11.04
N VAL A 160 11.36 16.74 -10.55
CA VAL A 160 11.38 17.06 -9.12
C VAL A 160 9.98 16.89 -8.54
N PRO A 161 9.78 16.03 -7.53
CA PRO A 161 8.53 15.95 -6.79
C PRO A 161 8.21 17.30 -6.14
N THR A 162 7.04 17.84 -6.44
CA THR A 162 6.53 19.11 -5.89
C THR A 162 5.39 18.92 -4.90
N ASP A 163 4.71 17.78 -4.96
CA ASP A 163 3.70 17.37 -3.98
C ASP A 163 3.72 15.84 -3.86
N ALA A 164 3.60 15.31 -2.65
CA ALA A 164 3.51 13.87 -2.42
C ALA A 164 2.72 13.62 -1.15
N LYS A 165 1.51 13.08 -1.30
CA LYS A 165 0.55 12.87 -0.21
C LYS A 165 0.09 11.42 -0.18
N LEU A 166 0.03 10.86 1.02
CA LEU A 166 -0.58 9.57 1.29
C LEU A 166 -1.75 9.80 2.24
N LYS A 167 -2.89 9.20 1.92
CA LYS A 167 -4.02 9.07 2.83
C LYS A 167 -4.32 7.60 3.08
N LEU A 168 -4.59 7.26 4.33
CA LEU A 168 -4.99 5.94 4.78
C LEU A 168 -6.21 6.04 5.70
N ALA A 169 -7.22 5.23 5.44
CA ALA A 169 -8.41 5.11 6.27
C ALA A 169 -8.77 3.63 6.49
N PRO A 170 -9.04 3.19 7.74
CA PRO A 170 -9.46 1.82 8.02
C PRO A 170 -10.91 1.58 7.58
N ARG A 171 -11.22 0.31 7.27
CA ARG A 171 -12.57 -0.22 7.08
C ARG A 171 -12.70 -1.54 7.84
N GLY A 172 -13.46 -1.52 8.93
CA GLY A 172 -13.72 -2.69 9.77
C GLY A 172 -12.45 -3.30 10.36
N VAL A 173 -11.42 -2.48 10.61
CA VAL A 173 -10.11 -2.97 11.06
C VAL A 173 -10.17 -3.42 12.51
N SER A 174 -9.91 -4.71 12.72
CA SER A 174 -9.81 -5.31 14.05
C SER A 174 -8.68 -6.33 14.10
N ALA A 175 -8.06 -6.46 15.28
CA ALA A 175 -7.12 -7.52 15.57
C ALA A 175 -7.49 -8.15 16.91
N ILE A 176 -7.56 -9.49 16.94
CA ILE A 176 -7.71 -10.26 18.17
C ILE A 176 -6.40 -10.98 18.47
N GLY A 177 -6.01 -10.96 19.74
CA GLY A 177 -4.89 -11.75 20.25
C GLY A 177 -5.34 -12.46 21.51
N GLN A 178 -5.53 -13.78 21.44
CA GLN A 178 -5.75 -14.63 22.60
C GLN A 178 -4.58 -15.56 22.80
N VAL A 179 -3.93 -15.47 23.95
CA VAL A 179 -2.75 -16.25 24.30
C VAL A 179 -3.07 -17.20 25.44
N LYS A 180 -2.43 -18.36 25.41
CA LYS A 180 -2.41 -19.33 26.49
C LYS A 180 -0.96 -19.51 26.94
N LEU A 181 -0.71 -19.20 28.21
CA LEU A 181 0.51 -19.53 28.91
C LEU A 181 0.28 -20.85 29.64
N SER A 182 1.16 -21.83 29.45
CA SER A 182 1.11 -23.11 30.17
C SER A 182 2.51 -23.50 30.59
N GLY A 183 2.70 -23.87 31.85
CA GLY A 183 4.01 -24.25 32.37
C GLY A 183 4.00 -24.43 33.88
N SER A 184 5.17 -24.69 34.43
CA SER A 184 5.40 -24.82 35.86
C SER A 184 6.70 -24.14 36.25
N GLY A 185 6.70 -23.41 37.37
CA GLY A 185 7.89 -22.77 37.90
C GLY A 185 7.57 -21.45 38.58
N SER A 186 8.58 -20.86 39.22
CA SER A 186 8.47 -19.56 39.89
C SER A 186 9.57 -18.62 39.41
N ILE A 187 9.22 -17.37 39.17
CA ILE A 187 10.16 -16.29 38.88
C ILE A 187 10.02 -15.23 39.96
N THR A 188 11.16 -14.75 40.49
CA THR A 188 11.22 -13.64 41.45
C THR A 188 11.51 -12.28 40.78
N ASP A 189 12.12 -12.30 39.59
CA ASP A 189 12.54 -11.09 38.87
C ASP A 189 11.59 -10.75 37.72
N ALA A 190 11.30 -9.46 37.50
CA ALA A 190 10.44 -9.06 36.39
C ALA A 190 11.06 -9.47 35.04
N LEU A 191 10.28 -10.16 34.20
CA LEU A 191 10.68 -10.55 32.85
C LEU A 191 9.87 -9.73 31.84
N THR A 192 10.57 -8.88 31.08
CA THR A 192 10.00 -8.21 29.90
C THR A 192 10.57 -8.85 28.63
N LYS A 193 9.69 -9.30 27.74
CA LYS A 193 10.07 -9.80 26.42
C LYS A 193 9.13 -9.24 25.36
N GLU A 194 9.72 -8.71 24.30
CA GLU A 194 9.02 -8.29 23.09
C GLU A 194 9.27 -9.32 21.99
N PHE A 195 8.22 -9.61 21.22
CA PHE A 195 8.25 -10.50 20.08
C PHE A 195 7.59 -9.79 18.90
N ASP A 196 8.30 -9.71 17.78
CA ASP A 196 7.72 -9.29 16.51
C ASP A 196 6.88 -10.45 15.97
N ILE A 197 5.56 -10.24 15.89
CA ILE A 197 4.62 -11.34 15.62
C ILE A 197 4.05 -11.25 14.22
N LEU A 198 4.02 -10.05 13.64
CA LEU A 198 3.42 -9.86 12.34
C LEU A 198 4.07 -8.67 11.63
N SER A 199 4.75 -8.94 10.53
CA SER A 199 5.09 -7.94 9.53
C SER A 199 4.29 -8.27 8.28
N ILE A 200 3.25 -7.49 8.02
CA ILE A 200 2.41 -7.68 6.84
C ILE A 200 2.95 -6.74 5.77
N PRO A 201 3.54 -7.26 4.68
CA PRO A 201 3.68 -6.47 3.47
C PRO A 201 2.25 -6.21 3.01
N LEU A 202 1.77 -5.00 3.24
CA LEU A 202 0.47 -4.60 2.73
C LEU A 202 0.62 -4.55 1.21
N ASP A 203 -0.14 -5.39 0.49
CA ASP A 203 0.00 -5.60 -0.95
C ASP A 203 0.18 -4.26 -1.66
N GLY A 204 1.44 -4.02 -2.01
CA GLY A 204 1.88 -2.72 -2.43
C GLY A 204 1.29 -2.37 -3.78
N ILE A 205 1.03 -1.08 -4.02
CA ILE A 205 0.82 -0.62 -5.38
C ILE A 205 2.15 -0.78 -6.11
N LYS A 206 2.21 -1.77 -7.00
CA LYS A 206 3.34 -1.96 -7.91
C LYS A 206 2.89 -1.68 -9.34
N ILE A 207 3.23 -0.48 -9.81
CA ILE A 207 3.18 -0.12 -11.23
C ILE A 207 4.61 -0.32 -11.75
N PRO A 208 4.87 -1.37 -12.55
CA PRO A 208 6.21 -1.66 -13.05
C PRO A 208 6.88 -0.42 -13.62
N GLU A 209 8.13 -0.18 -13.21
CA GLU A 209 8.99 0.93 -13.65
C GLU A 209 8.53 2.35 -13.29
N ILE A 210 7.34 2.50 -12.70
CA ILE A 210 6.76 3.82 -12.38
C ILE A 210 6.68 4.03 -10.88
N LEU A 211 6.17 3.05 -10.13
CA LEU A 211 5.83 3.24 -8.73
C LEU A 211 5.80 1.91 -7.98
N GLU A 212 6.55 1.81 -6.89
CA GLU A 212 6.48 0.73 -5.93
C GLU A 212 6.21 1.32 -4.54
N LEU A 213 5.00 1.10 -4.04
CA LEU A 213 4.57 1.54 -2.72
C LEU A 213 4.16 0.34 -1.90
N GLY A 214 4.87 0.08 -0.81
CA GLY A 214 4.50 -0.95 0.14
C GLY A 214 4.51 -0.37 1.54
N PRO A 215 3.34 -0.09 2.15
CA PRO A 215 3.32 0.05 3.59
C PRO A 215 3.56 -1.32 4.22
N PHE A 216 4.33 -1.36 5.29
CA PHE A 216 4.50 -2.53 6.14
C PHE A 216 3.80 -2.20 7.45
N LEU A 217 2.80 -2.99 7.81
CA LEU A 217 2.30 -2.96 9.18
C LEU A 217 3.13 -3.94 10.01
N THR A 218 3.82 -3.40 10.99
CA THR A 218 4.53 -4.19 12.00
C THR A 218 3.71 -4.20 13.28
N VAL A 219 3.36 -5.39 13.76
CA VAL A 219 2.70 -5.62 15.04
C VAL A 219 3.61 -6.49 15.90
N SER A 220 3.96 -5.96 17.07
CA SER A 220 4.76 -6.64 18.09
C SER A 220 3.90 -6.84 19.34
N VAL A 221 4.01 -8.00 19.99
CA VAL A 221 3.44 -8.22 21.33
C VAL A 221 4.60 -8.27 22.31
N GLY A 222 4.47 -7.52 23.40
CA GLY A 222 5.29 -7.69 24.58
C GLY A 222 4.52 -8.35 25.72
N ALA A 223 5.26 -9.09 26.54
CA ALA A 223 4.78 -9.57 27.83
C ALA A 223 5.72 -9.05 28.92
N GLU A 224 5.13 -8.52 29.99
CA GLU A 224 5.78 -8.22 31.25
C GLU A 224 5.22 -9.15 32.31
N ILE A 225 6.08 -9.96 32.89
CA ILE A 225 5.71 -10.90 33.95
C ILE A 225 6.40 -10.40 35.22
N SER A 226 5.62 -9.94 36.20
CA SER A 226 6.14 -9.70 37.55
C SER A 226 6.28 -11.02 38.32
N ALA A 227 6.88 -11.00 39.52
CA ALA A 227 7.14 -12.22 40.29
C ALA A 227 5.91 -13.13 40.34
N ILE A 228 6.00 -14.29 39.67
CA ILE A 228 4.87 -15.20 39.46
C ILE A 228 5.23 -16.60 39.93
N SER A 229 4.28 -17.26 40.58
CA SER A 229 4.30 -18.70 40.80
C SER A 229 3.25 -19.33 39.87
N LEU A 230 3.72 -20.05 38.85
CA LEU A 230 2.86 -20.69 37.85
C LEU A 230 2.80 -22.19 38.12
N SER A 231 1.58 -22.69 38.37
CA SER A 231 1.30 -24.14 38.51
C SER A 231 0.24 -24.65 37.53
N ALA A 232 -0.28 -23.79 36.65
CA ALA A 232 -1.39 -24.10 35.75
C ALA A 232 -1.36 -23.26 34.47
N SER A 233 -2.34 -23.46 33.59
CA SER A 233 -2.53 -22.60 32.43
C SER A 233 -3.30 -21.32 32.73
N VAL A 234 -2.88 -20.25 32.06
CA VAL A 234 -3.56 -18.95 31.99
C VAL A 234 -3.92 -18.71 30.54
N GLN A 235 -5.18 -18.35 30.29
CA GLN A 235 -5.59 -17.81 29.02
C GLN A 235 -6.01 -16.36 29.22
N ALA A 236 -5.50 -15.48 28.37
CA ALA A 236 -5.86 -14.06 28.36
C ALA A 236 -5.90 -13.59 26.91
N GLY A 237 -6.62 -12.50 26.65
CA GLY A 237 -6.59 -11.91 25.34
C GLY A 237 -7.16 -10.51 25.31
N ALA A 238 -7.08 -9.90 24.13
CA ALA A 238 -7.70 -8.62 23.85
C ALA A 238 -8.11 -8.56 22.39
N THR A 239 -9.13 -7.75 22.12
CA THR A 239 -9.51 -7.33 20.78
C THR A 239 -9.25 -5.84 20.65
N ALA A 240 -8.41 -5.46 19.71
CA ALA A 240 -8.20 -4.09 19.30
C ALA A 240 -9.09 -3.77 18.09
N ARG A 241 -9.69 -2.58 18.06
CA ARG A 241 -10.46 -2.06 16.92
C ARG A 241 -10.08 -0.62 16.64
N LEU A 242 -9.85 -0.29 15.37
CA LEU A 242 -9.71 1.09 14.92
C LEU A 242 -11.08 1.62 14.51
N ASP A 243 -11.31 2.91 14.75
CA ASP A 243 -12.51 3.59 14.28
C ASP A 243 -12.42 3.77 12.75
N ASP A 244 -13.50 3.43 12.02
CA ASP A 244 -13.59 3.64 10.57
C ASP A 244 -13.55 5.13 10.19
N ALA A 245 -13.76 6.03 11.15
CA ALA A 245 -13.56 7.47 10.99
C ALA A 245 -12.10 7.92 11.16
N ALA A 246 -11.17 7.01 11.49
CA ALA A 246 -9.75 7.34 11.62
C ALA A 246 -9.16 7.72 10.27
N ILE A 247 -8.33 8.76 10.25
CA ILE A 247 -7.68 9.26 9.04
C ILE A 247 -6.22 9.57 9.34
N LEU A 248 -5.34 8.99 8.52
CA LEU A 248 -3.93 9.31 8.47
C LEU A 248 -3.69 10.03 7.14
N GLU A 249 -3.29 11.29 7.22
CA GLU A 249 -2.81 12.05 6.07
C GLU A 249 -1.34 12.38 6.29
N VAL A 250 -0.50 11.91 5.39
CA VAL A 250 0.94 12.15 5.40
C VAL A 250 1.28 13.00 4.19
N ASP A 251 1.81 14.19 4.42
CA ASP A 251 2.55 14.95 3.44
C ASP A 251 4.02 14.54 3.53
N LEU A 252 4.48 13.87 2.48
CA LEU A 252 5.79 13.26 2.41
C LEU A 252 6.90 14.29 2.18
N LEU A 253 6.54 15.47 1.65
CA LEU A 253 7.48 16.58 1.44
C LEU A 253 7.45 17.59 2.59
N ASN A 254 6.37 17.61 3.38
CA ASN A 254 6.23 18.45 4.56
C ASN A 254 5.69 17.67 5.77
N PRO A 255 6.55 16.93 6.49
CA PRO A 255 6.11 16.09 7.62
C PRO A 255 5.41 16.85 8.76
N GLU A 256 5.61 18.16 8.88
CA GLU A 256 4.93 18.99 9.89
C GLU A 256 3.44 19.21 9.57
N ALA A 257 3.02 18.99 8.32
CA ALA A 257 1.62 19.09 7.88
C ALA A 257 0.84 17.77 8.06
N ASN A 258 1.48 16.73 8.58
CA ASN A 258 0.85 15.42 8.77
C ASN A 258 -0.33 15.52 9.75
N THR A 259 -1.45 14.90 9.38
CA THR A 259 -2.65 14.84 10.20
C THR A 259 -2.90 13.40 10.63
N PHE A 260 -3.14 13.22 11.93
CA PHE A 260 -3.41 11.93 12.55
C PHE A 260 -4.61 12.05 13.48
N SER A 261 -5.71 11.35 13.15
CA SER A 261 -6.95 11.41 13.92
C SER A 261 -7.61 10.04 14.04
N GLY A 262 -8.10 9.66 15.22
CA GLY A 262 -8.89 8.44 15.43
C GLY A 262 -8.12 7.12 15.40
N TRP A 263 -6.79 7.17 15.26
CA TRP A 263 -5.93 5.99 15.20
C TRP A 263 -5.55 5.39 16.56
N GLU A 264 -6.21 5.83 17.63
CA GLU A 264 -6.10 5.19 18.94
C GLU A 264 -7.09 4.02 18.99
N PRO A 265 -6.63 2.76 19.01
CA PRO A 265 -7.55 1.63 18.99
C PRO A 265 -8.34 1.55 20.29
N THR A 266 -9.61 1.19 20.17
CA THR A 266 -10.41 0.72 21.30
C THR A 266 -9.99 -0.71 21.63
N ILE A 267 -9.86 -1.01 22.92
CA ILE A 267 -9.35 -2.29 23.41
C ILE A 267 -10.42 -2.92 24.31
N ASP A 268 -10.89 -4.09 23.90
CA ASP A 268 -11.75 -4.93 24.73
C ASP A 268 -10.95 -6.13 25.24
N ALA A 269 -10.81 -6.23 26.57
CA ALA A 269 -10.21 -7.40 27.19
C ALA A 269 -11.10 -8.63 26.95
N VAL A 270 -10.47 -9.75 26.59
CA VAL A 270 -11.11 -11.06 26.59
C VAL A 270 -10.91 -11.67 27.97
N ASP A 271 -11.98 -12.24 28.54
CA ASP A 271 -11.98 -12.80 29.89
C ASP A 271 -10.75 -13.68 30.17
N VAL A 272 -10.07 -13.38 31.27
CA VAL A 272 -8.96 -14.19 31.76
C VAL A 272 -9.51 -15.48 32.33
N ARG A 273 -9.01 -16.61 31.83
CA ARG A 273 -9.30 -17.93 32.41
C ARG A 273 -8.05 -18.48 33.07
N VAL A 274 -8.18 -18.82 34.34
CA VAL A 274 -7.11 -19.42 35.12
C VAL A 274 -7.61 -20.76 35.66
N ASP A 275 -6.87 -21.83 35.40
CA ASP A 275 -7.24 -23.18 35.83
C ASP A 275 -6.83 -23.48 37.29
N ALA A 276 -6.05 -22.60 37.95
CA ALA A 276 -5.62 -22.71 39.35
C ALA A 276 -5.26 -21.35 39.99
N SER A 277 -4.78 -21.33 41.24
CA SER A 277 -4.35 -20.08 41.91
C SER A 277 -3.06 -19.52 41.31
N ILE A 278 -3.06 -18.23 40.98
CA ILE A 278 -1.87 -17.46 40.62
C ILE A 278 -1.62 -16.39 41.67
N SER A 279 -0.35 -16.14 41.97
CA SER A 279 0.11 -14.98 42.71
C SER A 279 1.15 -14.26 41.85
N GLY A 280 0.85 -13.04 41.42
CA GLY A 280 1.73 -12.21 40.57
C GLY A 280 0.96 -11.55 39.42
N GLY A 281 1.42 -10.38 38.98
CA GLY A 281 0.81 -9.66 37.86
C GLY A 281 1.44 -10.00 36.52
N VAL A 282 0.62 -10.21 35.49
CA VAL A 282 1.05 -10.36 34.10
C VAL A 282 0.49 -9.19 33.31
N ALA A 283 1.35 -8.41 32.68
CA ALA A 283 0.91 -7.44 31.68
C ALA A 283 1.26 -7.93 30.28
N VAL A 284 0.32 -7.81 29.36
CA VAL A 284 0.55 -8.07 27.93
C VAL A 284 0.31 -6.75 27.22
N PHE A 285 1.26 -6.34 26.39
CA PHE A 285 1.13 -5.13 25.60
C PHE A 285 1.24 -5.41 24.10
N LEU A 286 0.47 -4.66 23.32
CA LEU A 286 0.51 -4.63 21.88
C LEU A 286 1.14 -3.31 21.44
N LYS A 287 2.17 -3.42 20.60
CA LYS A 287 2.81 -2.29 19.94
C LYS A 287 2.55 -2.41 18.44
N THR A 288 2.12 -1.32 17.84
CA THR A 288 1.85 -1.25 16.40
C THR A 288 2.67 -0.12 15.78
N SER A 289 3.22 -0.37 14.61
CA SER A 289 3.90 0.65 13.81
C SER A 289 3.60 0.43 12.33
N VAL A 290 3.40 1.54 11.62
CA VAL A 290 3.33 1.52 10.16
C VAL A 290 4.65 2.06 9.64
N GLU A 291 5.31 1.26 8.81
CA GLU A 291 6.47 1.67 8.05
C GLU A 291 6.01 1.91 6.60
N LEU A 292 6.33 3.07 6.04
CA LEU A 292 5.99 3.36 4.65
C LEU A 292 7.25 3.31 3.80
N LYS A 293 7.26 2.42 2.80
CA LYS A 293 8.26 2.42 1.74
C LYS A 293 7.63 2.91 0.44
N ALA A 294 8.25 3.91 -0.19
CA ALA A 294 7.83 4.43 -1.48
C ALA A 294 9.02 4.67 -2.40
N GLU A 295 8.92 4.11 -3.59
CA GLU A 295 9.87 4.29 -4.68
C GLU A 295 9.09 4.70 -5.93
N ALA A 296 9.54 5.75 -6.62
CA ALA A 296 9.00 6.13 -7.92
C ALA A 296 10.14 6.24 -8.92
N LEU A 297 9.92 5.74 -10.14
CA LEU A 297 10.91 5.73 -11.22
C LEU A 297 12.26 5.08 -10.82
N GLY A 298 12.25 4.15 -9.86
CA GLY A 298 13.44 3.48 -9.35
C GLY A 298 14.21 4.25 -8.25
N GLU A 299 13.74 5.42 -7.84
CA GLU A 299 14.33 6.23 -6.78
C GLU A 299 13.44 6.25 -5.53
N PRO A 300 14.01 6.16 -4.31
CA PRO A 300 13.25 6.32 -3.08
C PRO A 300 12.70 7.75 -2.97
N LEU A 301 11.39 7.88 -2.76
CA LEU A 301 10.75 9.19 -2.65
C LEU A 301 11.08 9.90 -1.32
N PHE A 302 11.39 9.14 -0.28
CA PHE A 302 11.73 9.62 1.06
C PHE A 302 12.44 8.50 1.86
N PRO A 303 13.23 8.84 2.91
CA PRO A 303 13.72 7.85 3.86
C PRO A 303 12.55 7.13 4.52
N THR A 304 12.69 5.84 4.82
CA THR A 304 11.63 5.01 5.44
C THR A 304 10.98 5.74 6.61
N LEU A 305 9.71 6.08 6.46
CA LEU A 305 8.93 6.74 7.50
C LEU A 305 8.36 5.69 8.44
N ILE A 306 8.74 5.75 9.71
CA ILE A 306 8.20 4.89 10.77
C ILE A 306 7.24 5.72 11.60
N CYS A 307 5.94 5.47 11.44
CA CYS A 307 4.91 6.02 12.31
C CYS A 307 4.66 5.04 13.46
N GLY A 308 5.25 5.32 14.62
CA GLY A 308 4.99 4.55 15.85
C GLY A 308 3.62 4.90 16.42
N MET A 309 2.73 3.91 16.56
CA MET A 309 1.45 4.10 17.22
C MET A 309 1.56 3.88 18.74
N ARG A 310 0.59 4.40 19.50
CA ARG A 310 0.56 4.24 20.95
C ARG A 310 0.50 2.75 21.35
N THR A 311 1.24 2.41 22.39
CA THR A 311 1.24 1.07 22.98
C THR A 311 -0.02 0.83 23.81
N ALA A 312 -0.69 -0.28 23.54
CA ALA A 312 -1.84 -0.76 24.29
C ALA A 312 -1.37 -1.77 25.35
N LYS A 313 -1.48 -1.46 26.65
CA LYS A 313 -1.04 -2.35 27.74
C LYS A 313 -2.24 -2.86 28.54
N LEU A 314 -2.46 -4.17 28.56
CA LEU A 314 -3.36 -4.83 29.50
C LEU A 314 -2.56 -5.34 30.69
N THR A 315 -3.04 -5.05 31.89
CA THR A 315 -2.50 -5.59 33.14
C THR A 315 -3.51 -6.57 33.73
N PHE A 316 -3.09 -7.80 33.94
CA PHE A 316 -3.86 -8.85 34.61
C PHE A 316 -3.30 -9.05 36.02
N LEU A 317 -4.20 -8.98 37.01
CA LEU A 317 -3.90 -9.14 38.44
C LEU A 317 -3.75 -10.61 38.83
#